data_AF-A0A9N9GUM6-F1
#
_entry.id   AF-A0A9N9GUM6-F1
#
_cell.length_a   1.000
_cell.length_b   1.000
_cell.length_c   1.000
_cell.angle_alpha   90.00
_cell.angle_beta   90.00
_cell.angle_gamma   90.00
#
_symmetry.space_group_name_H-M   'P 1'
#
loop_
_entity.id
_entity.type
_entity.pdbx_description
1 polymer ?
#
loop_
_entity_poly.entity_id
_entity_poly.type
_entity_poly.pdbx_seq_one_letter_code
_entity_poly.pdbx_strand_id
1 'polypeptide(L)'
;MEILSSKIPKSYMSKKPEEVFLPTLSSTLKKIFPDAPENVITRYEKQLTDVEELDPILVVTPNNAWVDQYGWPAYNEVMNTFATYGLTGNRRDKSSRCMFHFKELSDLYCVRDEIQSRNLAPNAFNAQPNLRIGTAWILLKIGSSSSDYGQDKKFFLLEESL
;
A
#
# COMPACT_ATOMS: atom_id res chain seq x y z
N MET A 1 67.42 -22.77 8.69
CA MET A 1 66.19 -22.22 9.29
C MET A 1 65.13 -22.20 8.22
N GLU A 2 64.14 -23.07 8.35
CA GLU A 2 62.98 -23.16 7.47
C GLU A 2 62.07 -21.95 7.70
N ILE A 3 61.65 -21.27 6.63
CA ILE A 3 60.58 -20.27 6.69
C ILE A 3 59.31 -20.96 6.17
N LEU A 4 58.39 -21.17 7.10
CA LEU A 4 57.07 -21.78 6.91
C LEU A 4 56.28 -21.05 5.81
N SER A 5 55.99 -21.79 4.73
CA SER A 5 54.95 -21.42 3.76
C SER A 5 53.58 -21.57 4.42
N SER A 6 53.04 -20.47 4.95
CA SER A 6 51.65 -20.43 5.40
C SER A 6 50.73 -20.33 4.18
N LYS A 7 50.08 -21.46 3.87
CA LYS A 7 48.96 -21.50 2.93
C LYS A 7 47.86 -20.58 3.45
N ILE A 8 47.69 -19.43 2.81
CA ILE A 8 46.55 -18.54 3.04
C ILE A 8 45.28 -19.31 2.63
N PRO A 9 44.30 -19.52 3.54
CA PRO A 9 43.06 -20.15 3.17
C PRO A 9 42.29 -19.26 2.19
N LYS A 10 41.87 -19.84 1.06
CA LYS A 10 40.96 -19.21 0.09
C LYS A 10 39.57 -19.05 0.71
N SER A 11 39.41 -18.09 1.61
CA SER A 11 38.12 -17.75 2.24
C SER A 11 37.83 -16.25 2.14
N TYR A 12 38.05 -15.67 0.96
CA TYR A 12 37.59 -14.33 0.62
C TYR A 12 36.96 -14.31 -0.77
N MET A 13 36.24 -15.37 -1.14
CA MET A 13 35.22 -15.27 -2.18
C MET A 13 34.08 -14.46 -1.56
N SER A 14 34.02 -13.19 -1.95
CA SER A 14 32.92 -12.26 -1.70
C SER A 14 31.59 -12.99 -1.75
N LYS A 15 30.86 -13.04 -0.62
CA LYS A 15 29.42 -13.23 -0.71
C LYS A 15 28.93 -12.13 -1.63
N LYS A 16 28.33 -12.49 -2.77
CA LYS A 16 27.52 -11.54 -3.54
C LYS A 16 26.62 -10.83 -2.52
N PRO A 17 26.49 -9.48 -2.54
CA PRO A 17 25.49 -8.83 -1.71
C PRO A 17 24.20 -9.59 -1.93
N GLU A 18 23.58 -10.05 -0.83
CA GLU A 18 22.34 -10.81 -0.88
C GLU A 18 21.43 -10.08 -1.87
N GLU A 19 21.14 -10.70 -3.01
CA GLU A 19 20.15 -10.20 -3.95
C GLU A 19 18.88 -10.08 -3.11
N VAL A 20 18.53 -8.86 -2.71
CA VAL A 20 17.30 -8.58 -2.00
C VAL A 20 16.20 -8.86 -3.02
N PHE A 21 15.75 -10.11 -3.08
CA PHE A 21 14.66 -10.52 -3.93
C PHE A 21 13.44 -9.73 -3.47
N LEU A 22 13.04 -8.74 -4.27
CA LEU A 22 11.83 -7.99 -4.03
C LEU A 22 10.66 -8.99 -3.97
N PRO A 23 9.77 -8.85 -2.97
CA PRO A 23 8.67 -9.78 -2.78
C PRO A 23 7.77 -9.81 -4.01
N THR A 24 7.18 -10.97 -4.28
CA THR A 24 6.19 -11.09 -5.34
C THR A 24 4.92 -10.34 -4.95
N LEU A 25 4.14 -9.91 -5.94
CA LEU A 25 2.87 -9.24 -5.71
C LEU A 25 1.95 -10.07 -4.78
N SER A 26 1.82 -11.38 -5.02
CA SER A 26 1.06 -12.30 -4.16
C SER A 26 1.54 -12.25 -2.71
N SER A 27 2.85 -12.35 -2.48
CA SER A 27 3.42 -12.35 -1.13
C SER A 27 3.21 -11.01 -0.41
N THR A 28 3.28 -9.90 -1.13
CA THR A 28 3.01 -8.56 -0.61
C THR A 28 1.54 -8.42 -0.23
N LEU A 29 0.62 -8.83 -1.10
CA LEU A 29 -0.82 -8.79 -0.82
C LEU A 29 -1.19 -9.65 0.38
N LYS A 30 -0.56 -10.83 0.56
CA LYS A 30 -0.74 -11.67 1.75
C LYS A 30 -0.19 -11.04 3.03
N LYS A 31 0.84 -10.21 2.94
CA LYS A 31 1.32 -9.43 4.10
C LYS A 31 0.40 -8.28 4.47
N ILE A 32 -0.17 -7.61 3.46
CA ILE A 32 -1.12 -6.50 3.66
C ILE A 32 -2.48 -7.04 4.15
N PHE A 33 -2.95 -8.16 3.60
CA PHE A 33 -4.21 -8.82 3.95
C PHE A 33 -3.98 -10.24 4.48
N PRO A 34 -3.45 -10.39 5.71
CA PRO A 34 -3.07 -11.70 6.26
C PRO A 34 -4.24 -12.68 6.37
N ASP A 35 -5.46 -12.16 6.57
CA ASP A 35 -6.68 -12.98 6.75
C ASP A 35 -7.46 -13.17 5.44
N ALA A 36 -7.00 -12.61 4.31
CA ALA A 36 -7.72 -12.74 3.05
C ALA A 36 -7.53 -14.14 2.44
N PRO A 37 -8.61 -14.80 2.00
CA PRO A 37 -8.52 -16.10 1.35
C PRO A 37 -7.84 -16.00 -0.03
N GLU A 38 -7.26 -17.11 -0.51
CA GLU A 38 -6.45 -17.14 -1.73
C GLU A 38 -7.19 -16.61 -2.97
N ASN A 39 -8.49 -16.86 -3.08
CA ASN A 39 -9.32 -16.36 -4.19
C ASN A 39 -9.47 -14.83 -4.18
N VAL A 40 -9.44 -14.21 -3.00
CA VAL A 40 -9.44 -12.74 -2.85
C VAL A 40 -8.08 -12.17 -3.24
N ILE A 41 -6.99 -12.79 -2.79
CA ILE A 41 -5.63 -12.41 -3.21
C ILE A 41 -5.48 -12.50 -4.74
N THR A 42 -5.92 -13.61 -5.34
CA THR A 42 -5.88 -13.80 -6.80
C THR A 42 -6.70 -12.73 -7.53
N ARG A 43 -7.86 -12.33 -6.99
CA ARG A 43 -8.68 -11.25 -7.56
C ARG A 43 -7.93 -9.92 -7.50
N TYR A 44 -7.24 -9.64 -6.39
CA TYR A 44 -6.44 -8.43 -6.25
C TYR A 44 -5.27 -8.40 -7.23
N GLU A 45 -4.55 -9.51 -7.40
CA GLU A 45 -3.49 -9.60 -8.41
C GLU A 45 -4.02 -9.31 -9.82
N LYS A 46 -5.17 -9.89 -10.19
CA LYS A 46 -5.84 -9.63 -11.47
C LYS A 46 -6.24 -8.17 -11.66
N GLN A 47 -6.62 -7.47 -10.60
CA GLN A 47 -6.95 -6.05 -10.70
C GLN A 47 -5.70 -5.22 -11.07
N LEU A 48 -4.52 -5.65 -10.62
CA LEU A 48 -3.25 -4.95 -10.77
C LEU A 48 -2.45 -5.35 -12.02
N THR A 49 -2.96 -6.27 -12.86
CA THR A 49 -2.26 -6.69 -14.09
C THR A 49 -2.00 -5.53 -15.03
N ASP A 50 -2.98 -4.63 -15.17
CA ASP A 50 -2.96 -3.53 -16.14
C ASP A 50 -2.37 -2.23 -15.55
N VAL A 51 -1.93 -2.25 -14.29
CA VAL A 51 -1.25 -1.10 -13.66
C VAL A 51 0.18 -1.03 -14.19
N GLU A 52 0.63 0.15 -14.61
CA GLU A 52 1.99 0.34 -15.12
C GLU A 52 3.02 0.18 -14.00
N GLU A 53 4.28 -0.06 -14.38
CA GLU A 53 5.37 -0.15 -13.40
C GLU A 53 5.56 1.20 -12.70
N LEU A 54 5.83 1.18 -11.40
CA LEU A 54 5.99 2.38 -10.55
C LEU A 54 4.73 3.26 -10.36
N ASP A 55 3.61 2.95 -11.01
CA ASP A 55 2.33 3.61 -10.70
C ASP A 55 1.91 3.29 -9.25
N PRO A 56 1.64 4.31 -8.42
CA PRO A 56 1.27 4.09 -7.03
C PRO A 56 -0.14 3.52 -6.88
N ILE A 57 -0.22 2.47 -6.06
CA ILE A 57 -1.48 1.88 -5.62
C ILE A 57 -1.63 2.16 -4.13
N LEU A 58 -2.64 2.96 -3.77
CA LEU A 58 -3.06 3.08 -2.38
C LEU A 58 -3.84 1.82 -2.01
N VAL A 59 -3.37 1.08 -1.02
CA VAL A 59 -4.10 -0.04 -0.43
C VAL A 59 -4.57 0.34 0.97
N VAL A 60 -5.85 0.16 1.27
CA VAL A 60 -6.45 0.46 2.58
C VAL A 60 -6.96 -0.83 3.21
N THR A 61 -6.43 -1.17 4.38
CA THR A 61 -6.96 -2.24 5.22
C THR A 61 -7.85 -1.64 6.31
N PRO A 62 -9.06 -2.19 6.54
CA PRO A 62 -10.01 -1.60 7.48
C PRO A 62 -9.53 -1.69 8.93
N ASN A 63 -9.80 -0.67 9.72
CA ASN A 63 -9.71 -0.73 11.17
C ASN A 63 -11.06 -1.24 11.73
N ASN A 64 -11.08 -2.47 12.26
CA ASN A 64 -12.30 -3.08 12.76
C ASN A 64 -12.98 -2.26 13.86
N ALA A 65 -12.24 -1.60 14.76
CA ALA A 65 -12.84 -0.76 15.80
C ALA A 65 -13.58 0.46 15.20
N TRP A 66 -13.04 1.02 14.11
CA TRP A 66 -13.71 2.09 13.37
C TRP A 66 -14.97 1.58 12.68
N VAL A 67 -14.88 0.41 12.04
CA VAL A 67 -16.02 -0.23 11.37
C VAL A 67 -17.11 -0.63 12.38
N ASP A 68 -16.75 -1.08 13.58
CA ASP A 68 -17.71 -1.40 14.64
C ASP A 68 -18.44 -0.14 15.14
N GLN A 69 -17.77 1.01 15.13
CA GLN A 69 -18.34 2.30 15.55
C GLN A 69 -19.25 2.93 14.49
N TYR A 70 -18.84 2.92 13.21
CA TYR A 70 -19.53 3.67 12.14
C TYR A 70 -20.24 2.78 11.11
N GLY A 71 -19.93 1.48 11.08
CA GLY A 71 -20.50 0.50 10.17
C GLY A 71 -19.81 0.39 8.81
N TRP A 72 -19.94 -0.79 8.20
CA TRP A 72 -19.49 -1.05 6.82
C TRP A 72 -20.07 -0.10 5.76
N PRO A 73 -21.35 0.34 5.84
CA PRO A 73 -21.86 1.35 4.91
C PRO A 73 -21.05 2.65 4.94
N ALA A 74 -20.73 3.17 6.13
CA ALA A 74 -19.93 4.38 6.27
C ALA A 74 -18.50 4.18 5.73
N TYR A 75 -17.89 3.02 6.01
CA TYR A 75 -16.58 2.67 5.45
C TYR A 75 -16.60 2.70 3.91
N ASN A 76 -17.61 2.06 3.32
CA ASN A 76 -17.75 1.98 1.87
C ASN A 76 -17.97 3.35 1.22
N GLU A 77 -18.69 4.28 1.87
CA GLU A 77 -18.86 5.65 1.36
C GLU A 77 -17.54 6.43 1.35
N VAL A 78 -16.70 6.26 2.37
CA VAL A 78 -15.35 6.85 2.34
C VAL A 78 -14.52 6.26 1.21
N MET A 79 -14.51 4.92 1.05
CA MET A 79 -13.77 4.28 -0.04
C MET A 79 -14.31 4.68 -1.42
N ASN A 80 -15.62 4.86 -1.55
CA ASN A 80 -16.24 5.39 -2.77
C ASN A 80 -15.76 6.80 -3.06
N THR A 81 -15.62 7.65 -2.04
CA THR A 81 -15.09 9.01 -2.18
C THR A 81 -13.68 8.99 -2.77
N PHE A 82 -12.76 8.19 -2.21
CA PHE A 82 -11.41 8.02 -2.79
C PHE A 82 -11.44 7.46 -4.23
N ALA A 83 -12.33 6.50 -4.49
CA ALA A 83 -12.42 5.88 -5.81
C ALA A 83 -12.85 6.84 -6.91
N THR A 84 -13.74 7.80 -6.62
CA THR A 84 -14.39 8.66 -7.63
C THR A 84 -13.95 10.12 -7.59
N TYR A 85 -13.26 10.59 -6.55
CA TYR A 85 -12.93 12.01 -6.41
C TYR A 85 -12.21 12.57 -7.65
N GLY A 86 -12.74 13.66 -8.21
CA GLY A 86 -12.19 14.30 -9.41
C GLY A 86 -12.33 13.51 -10.72
N LEU A 87 -13.05 12.38 -10.74
CA LEU A 87 -13.27 11.57 -11.95
C LEU A 87 -14.71 11.71 -12.47
N THR A 88 -14.85 11.76 -13.79
CA THR A 88 -16.17 11.77 -14.46
C THR A 88 -16.48 10.37 -14.98
N GLY A 89 -17.40 9.66 -14.33
CA GLY A 89 -17.88 8.34 -14.77
C GLY A 89 -16.87 7.20 -14.67
N ASN A 90 -15.74 7.39 -13.97
CA ASN A 90 -14.68 6.40 -13.79
C ASN A 90 -14.31 6.22 -12.31
N ARG A 91 -13.60 5.14 -12.00
CA ARG A 91 -13.14 4.79 -10.65
C ARG A 91 -11.72 4.26 -10.65
N ARG A 92 -10.95 4.61 -9.62
CA ARG A 92 -9.55 4.15 -9.44
C ARG A 92 -9.42 2.72 -8.93
N ASP A 93 -10.51 2.14 -8.42
CA ASP A 93 -10.46 0.95 -7.56
C ASP A 93 -10.98 -0.34 -8.18
N LYS A 94 -11.41 -0.32 -9.45
CA LYS A 94 -12.16 -1.42 -10.10
C LYS A 94 -13.23 -2.03 -9.17
N SER A 95 -13.90 -1.18 -8.36
CA SER A 95 -14.92 -1.55 -7.36
C SER A 95 -14.45 -2.45 -6.20
N SER A 96 -13.14 -2.54 -5.95
CA SER A 96 -12.57 -3.27 -4.81
C SER A 96 -12.82 -2.59 -3.47
N ARG A 97 -12.95 -1.25 -3.45
CA ARG A 97 -13.04 -0.41 -2.25
C ARG A 97 -11.86 -0.57 -1.28
N CYS A 98 -10.71 -1.02 -1.77
CA CYS A 98 -9.52 -1.19 -0.94
C CYS A 98 -8.20 -0.95 -1.68
N MET A 99 -8.17 -0.96 -3.02
CA MET A 99 -6.97 -0.71 -3.81
C MET A 99 -7.25 0.34 -4.87
N PHE A 100 -6.58 1.48 -4.82
CA PHE A 100 -6.83 2.64 -5.67
C PHE A 100 -5.59 2.96 -6.49
N HIS A 101 -5.72 2.93 -7.82
CA HIS A 101 -4.62 3.21 -8.75
C HIS A 101 -4.50 4.72 -9.05
N PHE A 102 -3.27 5.22 -9.00
CA PHE A 102 -2.89 6.58 -9.41
C PHE A 102 -1.73 6.50 -10.39
N LYS A 103 -1.61 7.50 -11.27
CA LYS A 103 -0.49 7.62 -12.21
C LYS A 103 0.76 8.21 -11.56
N GLU A 104 0.55 9.10 -10.58
CA GLU A 104 1.63 9.75 -9.87
C GLU A 104 1.36 9.78 -8.36
N LEU A 105 2.43 9.80 -7.58
CA LEU A 105 2.31 9.87 -6.11
C LEU A 105 1.77 11.24 -5.65
N SER A 106 2.10 12.30 -6.40
CA SER A 106 1.54 13.64 -6.26
C SER A 106 0.02 13.65 -6.37
N ASP A 107 -0.55 12.96 -7.37
CA ASP A 107 -1.99 12.86 -7.57
C ASP A 107 -2.69 12.17 -6.40
N LEU A 108 -2.08 11.10 -5.88
CA LEU A 108 -2.58 10.39 -4.71
C LEU A 108 -2.70 11.32 -3.50
N TYR A 109 -1.65 12.09 -3.19
CA TYR A 109 -1.67 13.02 -2.05
C TYR A 109 -2.56 14.24 -2.31
N CYS A 110 -2.63 14.74 -3.53
CA CYS A 110 -3.58 15.80 -3.91
C CYS A 110 -5.02 15.35 -3.64
N VAL A 111 -5.39 14.11 -4.02
CA VAL A 111 -6.71 13.55 -3.72
C VAL A 111 -6.95 13.40 -2.21
N ARG A 112 -5.95 12.92 -1.45
CA ARG A 112 -6.03 12.84 0.03
C ARG A 112 -6.34 14.21 0.63
N ASP A 113 -5.56 15.23 0.27
CA ASP A 113 -5.62 16.57 0.83
C ASP A 113 -6.92 17.29 0.48
N GLU A 114 -7.39 17.12 -0.74
CA GLU A 114 -8.66 17.68 -1.19
C GLU A 114 -9.86 17.02 -0.48
N ILE A 115 -9.84 15.70 -0.29
CA ILE A 115 -10.88 14.99 0.48
C ILE A 115 -10.89 15.47 1.94
N GLN A 116 -9.72 15.61 2.55
CA GLN A 116 -9.59 16.06 3.95
C GLN A 116 -9.99 17.53 4.12
N SER A 117 -9.43 18.44 3.32
CA SER A 117 -9.66 19.90 3.42
C SER A 117 -11.10 20.29 3.14
N ARG A 118 -11.78 19.59 2.22
CA ARG A 118 -13.21 19.81 1.92
C ARG A 118 -14.14 19.03 2.84
N ASN A 119 -13.59 18.29 3.80
CA ASN A 119 -14.34 17.47 4.75
C ASN A 119 -15.31 16.48 4.07
N LEU A 120 -14.90 15.87 2.95
CA LEU A 120 -15.73 14.94 2.17
C LEU A 120 -15.82 13.55 2.82
N ALA A 121 -14.91 13.24 3.73
CA ALA A 121 -14.87 12.01 4.51
C ALA A 121 -14.62 12.34 6.01
N PRO A 122 -15.59 12.93 6.71
CA PRO A 122 -15.40 13.56 8.02
C PRO A 122 -14.91 12.61 9.12
N ASN A 123 -15.21 11.32 8.99
CA ASN A 123 -14.80 10.30 9.97
C ASN A 123 -13.54 9.53 9.55
N ALA A 124 -12.99 9.79 8.36
CA ALA A 124 -11.86 9.02 7.83
C ALA A 124 -10.52 9.43 8.45
N PHE A 125 -10.35 10.73 8.71
CA PHE A 125 -9.13 11.33 9.22
C PHE A 125 -9.23 11.56 10.73
N ASN A 126 -8.18 11.21 11.47
CA ASN A 126 -8.16 11.40 12.92
C ASN A 126 -6.74 11.57 13.46
N ALA A 127 -6.58 12.46 14.45
CA ALA A 127 -5.34 12.60 15.20
C ALA A 127 -4.94 11.29 15.90
N GLN A 128 -5.92 10.61 16.51
CA GLN A 128 -5.73 9.36 17.24
C GLN A 128 -5.64 8.16 16.27
N PRO A 129 -4.51 7.43 16.22
CA PRO A 129 -4.32 6.32 15.27
C PRO A 129 -5.38 5.23 15.36
N ASN A 130 -5.85 4.89 16.56
CA ASN A 130 -6.87 3.87 16.82
C ASN A 130 -8.28 4.26 16.32
N LEU A 131 -8.51 5.54 16.04
CA LEU A 131 -9.78 6.07 15.52
C LEU A 131 -9.71 6.41 14.03
N ARG A 132 -8.63 6.04 13.33
CA ARG A 132 -8.55 6.19 11.88
C ARG A 132 -9.28 5.05 11.19
N ILE A 133 -9.78 5.31 9.99
CA ILE A 133 -10.59 4.36 9.22
C ILE A 133 -9.87 3.06 8.88
N GLY A 134 -8.53 3.10 8.80
CA GLY A 134 -7.75 1.95 8.39
C GLY A 134 -6.26 2.24 8.35
N THR A 135 -5.52 1.23 7.86
CA THR A 135 -4.10 1.38 7.53
C THR A 135 -3.94 1.61 6.04
N ALA A 136 -3.21 2.67 5.69
CA ALA A 136 -2.81 2.94 4.32
C ALA A 136 -1.44 2.31 4.02
N TRP A 137 -1.36 1.69 2.86
CA TRP A 137 -0.13 1.14 2.28
C TRP A 137 0.03 1.71 0.88
N ILE A 138 1.25 2.04 0.51
CA ILE A 138 1.62 2.37 -0.87
C ILE A 138 2.28 1.13 -1.44
N LEU A 139 1.71 0.60 -2.53
CA LEU A 139 2.25 -0.54 -3.27
C LEU A 139 2.69 -0.07 -4.65
N LEU A 140 3.90 -0.49 -5.05
CA LEU A 140 4.49 -0.26 -6.36
C LEU A 140 4.78 -1.60 -7.04
N LYS A 141 4.42 -1.73 -8.32
CA LYS A 141 4.91 -2.85 -9.14
C LYS A 141 6.35 -2.57 -9.55
N ILE A 142 7.21 -3.57 -9.40
CA ILE A 142 8.62 -3.54 -9.82
C ILE A 142 8.86 -4.71 -10.78
N GLY A 143 9.15 -4.39 -12.04
CA GLY A 143 9.17 -5.35 -13.14
C GLY A 143 7.87 -6.15 -13.29
N SER A 144 7.99 -7.35 -13.84
CA SER A 144 6.83 -8.18 -14.21
C SER A 144 6.18 -8.94 -13.05
N SER A 145 6.90 -9.20 -11.96
CA SER A 145 6.46 -10.12 -10.91
C SER A 145 6.71 -9.65 -9.48
N SER A 146 7.51 -8.60 -9.30
CA SER A 146 7.89 -8.12 -7.99
C SER A 146 7.13 -6.85 -7.62
N SER A 147 7.20 -6.51 -6.33
CA SER A 147 6.57 -5.32 -5.79
C SER A 147 7.41 -4.74 -4.67
N ASP A 148 7.33 -3.43 -4.50
CA ASP A 148 7.74 -2.75 -3.29
C ASP A 148 6.49 -2.22 -2.57
N TYR A 149 6.56 -2.10 -1.25
CA TYR A 149 5.43 -1.59 -0.48
C TYR A 149 5.88 -1.00 0.86
N GLY A 150 5.15 0.03 1.29
CA GLY A 150 5.38 0.69 2.58
C GLY A 150 4.08 1.16 3.20
N GLN A 151 4.00 1.08 4.53
CA GLN A 151 2.89 1.66 5.28
C GLN A 151 3.05 3.19 5.34
N ASP A 152 2.01 3.93 4.97
CA ASP A 152 1.93 5.36 5.24
C ASP A 152 1.14 5.61 6.53
N LYS A 153 1.88 5.83 7.64
CA LYS A 153 1.30 6.05 8.97
C LYS A 153 0.64 7.40 9.13
N LYS A 154 0.84 8.33 8.19
CA LYS A 154 0.31 9.70 8.24
C LYS A 154 -0.85 9.91 7.27
N PHE A 155 -1.12 8.94 6.38
CA PHE A 155 -2.15 9.09 5.34
C PHE A 155 -3.53 9.53 5.86
N PHE A 156 -3.99 8.97 6.98
CA PHE A 156 -5.26 9.33 7.61
C PHE A 156 -5.09 10.17 8.88
N LEU A 157 -3.91 10.78 9.07
CA LEU A 157 -3.70 11.73 10.16
C LEU A 157 -4.37 13.05 9.78
N LEU A 158 -5.14 13.62 10.71
CA LEU A 158 -5.61 14.99 10.56
C LEU A 158 -4.39 15.91 10.68
N GLU A 159 -3.98 16.51 9.57
CA GLU A 159 -2.98 17.58 9.59
C GLU A 159 -3.63 18.81 10.23
N GLU A 160 -3.11 19.23 11.39
CA GLU A 160 -3.49 20.52 11.96
C GLU A 160 -2.94 21.62 11.05
N SER A 161 -3.82 22.49 10.56
CA SER A 161 -3.41 23.71 9.87
C SER A 161 -2.53 24.53 10.80
N LEU A 162 -1.24 24.68 10.46
CA LEU A 162 -0.33 25.65 11.06
C LEU A 162 -0.82 27.09 10.84
#